data_AF-A0AB33JWT8-F1
#
_entry.id   AF-A0AB33JWT8-F1
#
_cell.length_a   1.000
_cell.length_b   1.000
_cell.length_c   1.000
_cell.angle_alpha   90.00
_cell.angle_beta   90.00
_cell.angle_gamma   90.00
#
_symmetry.space_group_name_H-M   'P 1'
#
loop_
_entity.id
_entity.type
_entity.pdbx_description
1 polymer ?
#
loop_
_entity_poly.entity_id
_entity_poly.type
_entity_poly.pdbx_seq_one_letter_code
_entity_poly.pdbx_strand_id
1 'polypeptide(L)'
;MISIEPGNGSTGVRPAGALKVSVQGGKLTEVKVAAKDGGVVPGTFTADGSGWTPAGDLAVSTEYRVDAHAVDADGVAAGLQGGFSTLTPGKGAGPFDNIADGQTYGVGMIVSLEFRVPVKDRAAVEQAVAFDTGDGTVVKPHWFSAQRVDFRPEKYWKPQSRVTVKYRLKSVETSPGVYGEVDKDQTFTVGRSRISTADASSKQMVVQEDGKPDETVPISAGASSPASQNTFNGTMVVMAKEGTAVMDSSTVANHEGAAYRVEMPHALRLTPTGTYVHGKNVAQSIFGRQNVSHGCIGLYDGPGDGRSDLPGGKFYDAAMVGDVVTVKNSVGGPVAPDNGMSGWNIEWSKW
;
A
#
# COMPACT_ATOMS: atom_id res chain seq x y z
N MET A 1 -37.49 6.09 -34.17
CA MET A 1 -36.07 5.90 -34.55
C MET A 1 -35.24 5.64 -33.31
N ILE A 2 -34.46 4.57 -33.29
CA ILE A 2 -33.52 4.25 -32.19
C ILE A 2 -32.19 4.96 -32.47
N SER A 3 -31.54 5.46 -31.42
CA SER A 3 -30.19 6.06 -31.45
C SER A 3 -29.31 5.42 -30.37
N ILE A 4 -28.05 5.17 -30.70
CA ILE A 4 -27.01 4.70 -29.80
C ILE A 4 -25.88 5.72 -29.83
N GLU A 5 -25.59 6.31 -28.67
CA GLU A 5 -24.43 7.16 -28.43
C GLU A 5 -23.51 6.41 -27.46
N PRO A 6 -22.21 6.23 -27.78
CA PRO A 6 -21.49 6.77 -28.92
C PRO A 6 -21.87 6.03 -30.21
N GLY A 7 -21.68 6.68 -31.37
CA GLY A 7 -22.04 6.10 -32.67
C GLY A 7 -21.28 4.81 -32.97
N ASN A 8 -21.86 3.97 -33.84
CA ASN A 8 -21.28 2.69 -34.22
C ASN A 8 -19.84 2.86 -34.77
N GLY A 9 -18.91 2.03 -34.28
CA GLY A 9 -17.49 2.07 -34.62
C GLY A 9 -16.66 3.11 -33.87
N SER A 10 -17.24 3.87 -32.94
CA SER A 10 -16.48 4.84 -32.13
C SER A 10 -15.36 4.15 -31.34
N THR A 11 -14.22 4.82 -31.22
CA THR A 11 -13.07 4.33 -30.46
C THR A 11 -12.60 5.36 -29.46
N GLY A 12 -11.93 4.91 -28.40
CA GLY A 12 -11.35 5.82 -27.40
C GLY A 12 -12.40 6.52 -26.53
N VAL A 13 -13.60 5.96 -26.42
CA VAL A 13 -14.73 6.61 -25.74
C VAL A 13 -14.46 6.68 -24.23
N ARG A 14 -14.72 7.84 -23.62
CA ARG A 14 -14.59 7.98 -22.17
C ARG A 14 -15.60 7.06 -21.47
N PRO A 15 -15.17 6.16 -20.56
CA PRO A 15 -16.08 5.17 -19.99
C PRO A 15 -17.18 5.78 -19.11
N ALA A 16 -16.87 6.87 -18.42
CA ALA A 16 -17.83 7.61 -17.62
C ALA A 16 -18.87 8.32 -18.50
N GLY A 17 -20.14 7.98 -18.30
CA GLY A 17 -21.25 8.52 -19.10
C GLY A 17 -21.19 8.17 -20.59
N ALA A 18 -20.43 7.14 -20.97
CA ALA A 18 -20.14 6.80 -22.36
C ALA A 18 -21.39 6.54 -23.19
N LEU A 19 -22.32 5.75 -22.64
CA LEU A 19 -23.35 5.07 -23.40
C LEU A 19 -24.74 5.59 -23.03
N LYS A 20 -25.48 6.01 -24.05
CA LYS A 20 -26.90 6.35 -23.99
C LYS A 20 -27.60 5.73 -25.18
N VAL A 21 -28.68 4.99 -24.90
CA VAL A 21 -29.59 4.48 -25.93
C VAL A 21 -30.90 5.25 -25.81
N SER A 22 -31.43 5.73 -26.93
CA SER A 22 -32.70 6.47 -26.94
C SER A 22 -33.58 6.10 -28.13
N VAL A 23 -34.87 6.36 -28.02
CA VAL A 23 -35.82 6.20 -29.12
C VAL A 23 -36.73 7.42 -29.24
N GLN A 24 -36.96 7.86 -30.48
CA GLN A 24 -37.99 8.85 -30.81
C GLN A 24 -39.21 8.16 -31.43
N GLY A 25 -40.41 8.53 -30.98
CA GLY A 25 -41.68 8.03 -31.52
C GLY A 25 -42.04 6.61 -31.06
N GLY A 26 -41.48 6.12 -29.95
CA GLY A 26 -41.78 4.79 -29.42
C GLY A 26 -41.19 4.58 -28.03
N LYS A 27 -41.13 3.31 -27.59
CA LYS A 27 -40.52 2.89 -26.32
C LYS A 27 -39.51 1.77 -26.57
N LEU A 28 -38.36 1.85 -25.89
CA LEU A 28 -37.40 0.76 -25.85
C LEU A 28 -38.04 -0.43 -25.11
N THR A 29 -37.92 -1.61 -25.69
CA THR A 29 -38.44 -2.86 -25.13
C THR A 29 -37.32 -3.75 -24.61
N GLU A 30 -36.14 -3.65 -25.23
CA GLU A 30 -34.95 -4.40 -24.82
C GLU A 30 -33.70 -3.61 -25.17
N VAL A 31 -32.72 -3.61 -24.26
CA VAL A 31 -31.36 -3.12 -24.51
C VAL A 31 -30.40 -4.12 -23.88
N LYS A 32 -29.57 -4.74 -24.71
CA LYS A 32 -28.50 -5.66 -24.30
C LYS A 32 -27.16 -5.02 -24.62
N VAL A 33 -26.34 -4.87 -23.58
CA VAL A 33 -24.99 -4.35 -23.74
C VAL A 33 -24.02 -5.39 -23.18
N ALA A 34 -23.07 -5.79 -24.01
CA ALA A 34 -22.09 -6.80 -23.65
C ALA A 34 -20.68 -6.38 -24.08
N ALA A 35 -19.73 -6.55 -23.18
CA ALA A 35 -18.32 -6.53 -23.50
C ALA A 35 -17.96 -7.75 -24.38
N LYS A 36 -16.90 -7.63 -25.18
CA LYS A 36 -16.45 -8.69 -26.10
C LYS A 36 -16.05 -9.99 -25.39
N ASP A 37 -15.65 -9.92 -24.13
CA ASP A 37 -15.35 -11.08 -23.28
C ASP A 37 -16.61 -11.75 -22.68
N GLY A 38 -17.79 -11.23 -22.99
CA GLY A 38 -19.08 -11.75 -22.54
C GLY A 38 -19.64 -11.06 -21.30
N GLY A 39 -18.93 -10.09 -20.70
CA GLY A 39 -19.43 -9.33 -19.56
C GLY A 39 -20.69 -8.52 -19.91
N VAL A 40 -21.79 -8.74 -19.21
CA VAL A 40 -23.03 -7.99 -19.40
C VAL A 40 -22.97 -6.67 -18.63
N VAL A 41 -23.37 -5.58 -19.27
CA VAL A 41 -23.48 -4.26 -18.63
C VAL A 41 -24.92 -4.05 -18.16
N PRO A 42 -25.18 -4.02 -16.84
CA PRO A 42 -26.49 -3.70 -16.33
C PRO A 42 -26.81 -2.23 -16.60
N GLY A 43 -28.10 -1.92 -16.72
CA GLY A 43 -28.57 -0.56 -16.88
C GLY A 43 -30.06 -0.44 -16.68
N THR A 44 -30.54 0.78 -16.78
CA THR A 44 -31.92 1.15 -16.42
C THR A 44 -32.57 1.92 -17.54
N PHE A 45 -33.84 1.59 -17.81
CA PHE A 45 -34.69 2.38 -18.68
C PHE A 45 -35.18 3.64 -17.95
N THR A 46 -35.41 4.71 -18.70
CA THR A 46 -36.17 5.86 -18.23
C THR A 46 -37.62 5.46 -17.96
N ALA A 47 -38.30 6.15 -17.04
CA ALA A 47 -39.66 5.80 -16.62
C ALA A 47 -40.69 5.82 -17.78
N ASP A 48 -40.46 6.68 -18.78
CA ASP A 48 -41.28 6.78 -19.99
C ASP A 48 -40.92 5.75 -21.07
N GLY A 49 -39.82 5.01 -20.89
CA GLY A 49 -39.29 4.03 -21.83
C GLY A 49 -38.55 4.62 -23.03
N SER A 50 -38.30 5.94 -23.05
CA SER A 50 -37.67 6.61 -24.19
C SER A 50 -36.14 6.47 -24.21
N GLY A 51 -35.52 6.02 -23.11
CA GLY A 51 -34.08 5.89 -23.01
C GLY A 51 -33.62 4.77 -22.09
N TRP A 52 -32.33 4.44 -22.21
CA TRP A 52 -31.62 3.49 -21.36
C TRP A 52 -30.18 3.97 -21.14
N THR A 53 -29.68 3.79 -19.91
CA THR A 53 -28.29 4.10 -19.54
C THR A 53 -27.69 2.99 -18.68
N PRO A 54 -26.36 2.74 -18.75
CA PRO A 54 -25.67 1.85 -17.83
C PRO A 54 -25.89 2.24 -16.36
N ALA A 55 -25.85 1.25 -15.46
CA ALA A 55 -25.97 1.47 -14.02
C ALA A 55 -24.70 2.07 -13.39
N GLY A 56 -23.58 2.06 -14.11
CA GLY A 56 -22.31 2.62 -13.70
C GLY A 56 -21.38 2.83 -14.89
N ASP A 57 -20.17 3.28 -14.62
CA ASP A 57 -19.17 3.52 -15.65
C ASP A 57 -18.76 2.22 -16.35
N LEU A 58 -18.44 2.33 -17.64
CA LEU A 58 -17.96 1.20 -18.42
C LEU A 58 -16.51 0.86 -18.05
N ALA A 59 -16.11 -0.39 -18.25
CA ALA A 59 -14.71 -0.75 -18.12
C ALA A 59 -13.86 -0.11 -19.23
N VAL A 60 -12.66 0.35 -18.88
CA VAL A 60 -11.64 0.82 -19.84
C VAL A 60 -11.10 -0.32 -20.71
N SER A 61 -10.45 0.03 -21.82
CA SER A 61 -9.82 -0.93 -22.75
C SER A 61 -10.75 -2.06 -23.22
N THR A 62 -12.05 -1.77 -23.34
CA THR A 62 -13.10 -2.76 -23.60
C THR A 62 -13.87 -2.40 -24.87
N GLU A 63 -14.13 -3.40 -25.69
CA GLU A 63 -15.02 -3.31 -26.86
C GLU A 63 -16.41 -3.78 -26.43
N TYR A 64 -17.42 -2.94 -26.68
CA TYR A 64 -18.82 -3.21 -26.35
C TYR A 64 -19.66 -3.40 -27.61
N ARG A 65 -20.63 -4.30 -27.52
CA ARG A 65 -21.75 -4.42 -28.46
C ARG A 65 -23.04 -4.03 -27.77
N VAL A 66 -23.88 -3.32 -28.50
CA VAL A 66 -25.19 -2.84 -28.08
C VAL A 66 -26.22 -3.39 -29.05
N ASP A 67 -27.25 -4.04 -28.52
CA ASP A 67 -28.42 -4.48 -29.27
C ASP A 67 -29.67 -3.86 -28.62
N ALA A 68 -30.39 -3.03 -29.37
CA ALA A 68 -31.50 -2.26 -28.87
C ALA A 68 -32.75 -2.51 -29.72
N HIS A 69 -33.88 -2.77 -29.06
CA HIS A 69 -35.18 -2.97 -29.67
C HIS A 69 -36.20 -1.98 -29.12
N ALA A 70 -37.11 -1.53 -29.99
CA ALA A 70 -38.17 -0.61 -29.65
C ALA A 70 -39.47 -0.95 -30.39
N VAL A 71 -40.58 -0.42 -29.88
CA VAL A 71 -41.90 -0.46 -30.52
C VAL A 71 -42.56 0.91 -30.46
N ASP A 72 -43.27 1.30 -31.51
CA ASP A 72 -44.09 2.52 -31.52
C ASP A 72 -45.53 2.29 -31.06
N ALA A 73 -46.34 3.35 -31.07
CA ALA A 73 -47.75 3.29 -30.64
C ALA A 73 -48.63 2.43 -31.56
N ASP A 74 -48.23 2.26 -32.82
CA ASP A 74 -48.94 1.45 -33.82
C ASP A 74 -48.48 -0.02 -33.80
N GLY A 75 -47.54 -0.37 -32.91
CA GLY A 75 -47.02 -1.73 -32.75
C GLY A 75 -45.89 -2.07 -33.72
N VAL A 76 -45.33 -1.10 -34.44
CA VAL A 76 -44.23 -1.33 -35.38
C VAL A 76 -42.92 -1.49 -34.59
N ALA A 77 -42.29 -2.66 -34.74
CA ALA A 77 -41.03 -2.97 -34.10
C ALA A 77 -39.83 -2.46 -34.91
N ALA A 78 -38.80 -1.98 -34.22
CA ALA A 78 -37.51 -1.62 -34.80
C ALA A 78 -36.36 -2.18 -33.94
N GLY A 79 -35.23 -2.46 -34.58
CA GLY A 79 -34.00 -2.90 -33.92
C GLY A 79 -32.80 -2.11 -34.44
N LEU A 80 -31.84 -1.85 -33.58
CA LEU A 80 -30.57 -1.22 -33.93
C LEU A 80 -29.44 -1.89 -33.16
N GLN A 81 -28.41 -2.29 -33.90
CA GLN A 81 -27.17 -2.81 -33.35
C GLN A 81 -26.04 -1.81 -33.57
N GLY A 82 -25.13 -1.75 -32.61
CA GLY A 82 -23.92 -0.94 -32.70
C GLY A 82 -22.81 -1.50 -31.83
N GLY A 83 -21.62 -0.95 -31.98
CA GLY A 83 -20.49 -1.24 -31.10
C GLY A 83 -19.53 -0.07 -31.03
N PHE A 84 -18.73 -0.05 -29.97
CA PHE A 84 -17.70 0.96 -29.76
C PHE A 84 -16.63 0.41 -28.82
N SER A 85 -15.48 1.07 -28.76
CA SER A 85 -14.45 0.77 -27.76
C SER A 85 -14.18 1.95 -26.84
N THR A 86 -13.97 1.66 -25.57
CA THR A 86 -13.59 2.66 -24.58
C THR A 86 -12.12 3.04 -24.70
N LEU A 87 -11.74 4.16 -24.10
CA LEU A 87 -10.35 4.59 -24.00
C LEU A 87 -9.48 3.47 -23.40
N THR A 88 -8.25 3.39 -23.91
CA THR A 88 -7.18 2.57 -23.35
C THR A 88 -6.25 3.50 -22.57
N PRO A 89 -6.12 3.35 -21.25
CA PRO A 89 -5.21 4.17 -20.46
C PRO A 89 -3.78 4.05 -20.98
N GLY A 90 -3.00 5.12 -20.81
CA GLY A 90 -1.58 5.10 -21.13
C GLY A 90 -0.83 4.18 -20.18
N LYS A 91 0.01 3.29 -20.74
CA LYS A 91 0.73 2.26 -19.96
C LYS A 91 1.47 2.86 -18.76
N GLY A 92 1.33 2.20 -17.62
CA GLY A 92 2.14 2.48 -16.44
C GLY A 92 1.60 3.63 -15.61
N ALA A 93 0.30 3.85 -15.62
CA ALA A 93 -0.38 4.76 -14.68
C ALA A 93 -0.79 4.04 -13.38
N GLY A 94 -0.87 2.69 -13.42
CA GLY A 94 -1.28 1.90 -12.28
C GLY A 94 -0.39 2.04 -11.05
N PRO A 95 -0.97 1.88 -9.84
CA PRO A 95 -0.23 1.98 -8.59
C PRO A 95 0.66 0.75 -8.34
N PHE A 96 1.55 0.87 -7.38
CA PHE A 96 2.36 -0.23 -6.85
C PHE A 96 2.17 -0.34 -5.34
N ASP A 97 2.20 -1.57 -4.83
CA ASP A 97 2.08 -1.86 -3.40
C ASP A 97 3.39 -2.39 -2.82
N ASN A 98 3.46 -2.43 -1.49
CA ASN A 98 4.61 -2.92 -0.73
C ASN A 98 4.46 -4.39 -0.28
N ILE A 99 3.49 -5.10 -0.83
CA ILE A 99 3.23 -6.51 -0.52
C ILE A 99 3.58 -7.41 -1.71
N ALA A 100 3.88 -8.68 -1.43
CA ALA A 100 4.05 -9.75 -2.42
C ALA A 100 3.00 -10.85 -2.17
N ASP A 101 2.49 -11.45 -3.24
CA ASP A 101 1.46 -12.49 -3.14
C ASP A 101 2.01 -13.76 -2.46
N GLY A 102 1.25 -14.31 -1.53
CA GLY A 102 1.62 -15.47 -0.72
C GLY A 102 2.67 -15.21 0.37
N GLN A 103 3.19 -13.97 0.49
CA GLN A 103 4.26 -13.66 1.44
C GLN A 103 3.76 -13.63 2.89
N THR A 104 4.67 -13.88 3.84
CA THR A 104 4.41 -13.72 5.28
C THR A 104 5.05 -12.44 5.80
N TYR A 105 4.29 -11.68 6.61
CA TYR A 105 4.72 -10.44 7.25
C TYR A 105 4.47 -10.45 8.76
N GLY A 106 5.19 -9.63 9.50
CA GLY A 106 4.96 -9.40 10.92
C GLY A 106 3.68 -8.62 11.21
N VAL A 107 3.28 -8.60 12.49
CA VAL A 107 2.00 -8.05 12.96
C VAL A 107 1.84 -6.54 12.79
N GLY A 108 2.94 -5.81 12.54
CA GLY A 108 2.95 -4.38 12.29
C GLY A 108 2.80 -3.99 10.82
N MET A 109 2.63 -4.94 9.90
CA MET A 109 2.58 -4.65 8.47
C MET A 109 1.53 -3.58 8.13
N ILE A 110 1.94 -2.55 7.40
CA ILE A 110 1.02 -1.56 6.81
C ILE A 110 1.03 -1.81 5.31
N VAL A 111 -0.15 -1.92 4.70
CA VAL A 111 -0.26 -2.05 3.24
C VAL A 111 -0.25 -0.65 2.65
N SER A 112 0.81 -0.29 1.94
CA SER A 112 0.96 0.99 1.26
C SER A 112 0.63 0.81 -0.22
N LEU A 113 -0.11 1.75 -0.78
CA LEU A 113 -0.39 1.86 -2.19
C LEU A 113 0.09 3.23 -2.70
N GLU A 114 1.06 3.19 -3.62
CA GLU A 114 1.68 4.37 -4.20
C GLU A 114 1.29 4.55 -5.67
N PHE A 115 0.97 5.79 -6.03
CA PHE A 115 0.50 6.21 -7.34
C PHE A 115 1.56 7.05 -8.04
N ARG A 116 1.75 6.78 -9.33
CA ARG A 116 2.74 7.48 -10.16
C ARG A 116 2.36 8.93 -10.45
N VAL A 117 1.09 9.26 -10.34
CA VAL A 117 0.56 10.62 -10.48
C VAL A 117 -0.36 10.94 -9.31
N PRO A 118 -0.53 12.23 -8.95
CA PRO A 118 -1.46 12.64 -7.90
C PRO A 118 -2.88 12.12 -8.16
N VAL A 119 -3.48 11.53 -7.13
CA VAL A 119 -4.89 11.11 -7.08
C VAL A 119 -5.75 12.30 -6.71
N LYS A 120 -6.77 12.58 -7.53
CA LYS A 120 -7.79 13.61 -7.27
C LYS A 120 -9.06 13.01 -6.68
N ASP A 121 -9.43 11.80 -7.09
CA ASP A 121 -10.58 11.07 -6.54
C ASP A 121 -10.12 10.00 -5.56
N ARG A 122 -9.86 10.42 -4.32
CA ARG A 122 -9.45 9.52 -3.23
C ARG A 122 -10.57 8.56 -2.84
N ALA A 123 -11.81 9.02 -2.84
CA ALA A 123 -12.96 8.23 -2.44
C ALA A 123 -13.16 7.04 -3.39
N ALA A 124 -13.00 7.24 -4.70
CA ALA A 124 -13.08 6.16 -5.68
C ALA A 124 -11.96 5.12 -5.48
N VAL A 125 -10.74 5.55 -5.14
CA VAL A 125 -9.64 4.64 -4.79
C VAL A 125 -9.95 3.83 -3.53
N GLU A 126 -10.42 4.50 -2.47
CA GLU A 126 -10.73 3.85 -1.19
C GLU A 126 -11.85 2.81 -1.34
N GLN A 127 -12.89 3.10 -2.11
CA GLN A 127 -13.98 2.16 -2.39
C GLN A 127 -13.55 0.95 -3.23
N ALA A 128 -12.51 1.12 -4.04
CA ALA A 128 -11.97 0.10 -4.93
C ALA A 128 -10.91 -0.81 -4.29
N VAL A 129 -10.52 -0.54 -3.03
CA VAL A 129 -9.58 -1.37 -2.28
C VAL A 129 -10.30 -1.96 -1.07
N ALA A 130 -10.48 -3.28 -1.07
CA ALA A 130 -11.11 -4.00 0.03
C ALA A 130 -10.15 -4.99 0.68
N PHE A 131 -10.35 -5.24 1.97
CA PHE A 131 -9.60 -6.22 2.75
C PHE A 131 -10.54 -7.32 3.23
N ASP A 132 -10.22 -8.56 2.87
CA ASP A 132 -10.82 -9.76 3.44
C ASP A 132 -9.84 -10.34 4.47
N THR A 133 -10.19 -10.22 5.75
CA THR A 133 -9.32 -10.56 6.90
C THR A 133 -9.67 -11.90 7.53
N GLY A 134 -10.78 -12.54 7.12
CA GLY A 134 -11.29 -13.79 7.69
C GLY A 134 -11.81 -13.71 9.13
N ASP A 135 -11.35 -12.75 9.95
CA ASP A 135 -11.73 -12.58 11.35
C ASP A 135 -12.56 -11.32 11.63
N GLY A 136 -12.92 -10.57 10.58
CA GLY A 136 -13.72 -9.35 10.69
C GLY A 136 -12.92 -8.11 11.12
N THR A 137 -11.60 -8.20 11.16
CA THR A 137 -10.73 -7.03 11.40
C THR A 137 -11.00 -5.95 10.35
N VAL A 138 -11.35 -4.75 10.82
CA VAL A 138 -11.60 -3.58 9.97
C VAL A 138 -10.27 -2.88 9.66
N VAL A 139 -10.06 -2.58 8.39
CA VAL A 139 -8.88 -1.88 7.87
C VAL A 139 -9.33 -0.54 7.31
N LYS A 140 -8.60 0.54 7.62
CA LYS A 140 -8.91 1.89 7.13
C LYS A 140 -7.77 2.51 6.32
N PRO A 141 -8.09 3.30 5.29
CA PRO A 141 -7.11 4.10 4.56
C PRO A 141 -6.66 5.33 5.35
N HIS A 142 -5.42 5.76 5.14
CA HIS A 142 -4.91 7.07 5.52
C HIS A 142 -4.02 7.62 4.40
N TRP A 143 -4.32 8.84 3.92
CA TRP A 143 -3.54 9.47 2.86
C TRP A 143 -2.42 10.33 3.42
N PHE A 144 -1.17 9.92 3.21
CA PHE A 144 0.00 10.71 3.57
C PHE A 144 0.37 11.77 2.53
N SER A 145 -0.02 11.55 1.27
CA SER A 145 0.24 12.53 0.20
C SER A 145 -0.84 12.45 -0.87
N ALA A 146 -0.71 13.20 -1.96
CA ALA A 146 -1.57 13.02 -3.12
C ALA A 146 -1.31 11.69 -3.86
N GLN A 147 -0.22 10.99 -3.52
CA GLN A 147 0.27 9.81 -4.25
C GLN A 147 0.41 8.57 -3.37
N ARG A 148 0.20 8.66 -2.06
CA ARG A 148 0.34 7.51 -1.15
C ARG A 148 -0.83 7.43 -0.20
N VAL A 149 -1.44 6.26 -0.17
CA VAL A 149 -2.42 5.84 0.84
C VAL A 149 -1.92 4.58 1.53
N ASP A 150 -2.02 4.57 2.85
CA ASP A 150 -1.66 3.44 3.69
C ASP A 150 -2.91 2.84 4.32
N PHE A 151 -2.91 1.52 4.49
CA PHE A 151 -4.01 0.77 5.05
C PHE A 151 -3.54 -0.04 6.25
N ARG A 152 -4.21 0.12 7.39
CA ARG A 152 -3.98 -0.71 8.57
C ARG A 152 -5.24 -0.86 9.44
N PRO A 153 -5.27 -1.89 10.30
CA PRO A 153 -6.24 -1.99 11.38
C PRO A 153 -5.90 -1.08 12.57
N GLU A 154 -6.85 -0.92 13.48
CA GLU A 154 -6.69 -0.12 14.71
C GLU A 154 -5.54 -0.62 15.58
N LYS A 155 -5.47 -1.95 15.74
CA LYS A 155 -4.45 -2.67 16.51
C LYS A 155 -3.60 -3.49 15.56
N TYR A 156 -2.43 -3.95 16.00
CA TYR A 156 -1.62 -4.89 15.22
C TYR A 156 -2.44 -6.08 14.74
N TRP A 157 -2.07 -6.59 13.57
CA TRP A 157 -2.72 -7.73 12.97
C TRP A 157 -2.68 -8.93 13.91
N LYS A 158 -3.75 -9.72 13.91
CA LYS A 158 -3.79 -10.97 14.65
C LYS A 158 -2.73 -11.93 14.09
N PRO A 159 -1.82 -12.48 14.92
CA PRO A 159 -0.88 -13.49 14.48
C PRO A 159 -1.57 -14.68 13.82
N GLN A 160 -0.89 -15.31 12.85
CA GLN A 160 -1.37 -16.50 12.14
C GLN A 160 -2.70 -16.29 11.39
N SER A 161 -3.01 -15.05 11.00
CA SER A 161 -4.18 -14.72 10.17
C SER A 161 -3.80 -14.62 8.69
N ARG A 162 -4.80 -14.78 7.81
CA ARG A 162 -4.66 -14.63 6.37
C ARG A 162 -5.46 -13.41 5.92
N VAL A 163 -4.84 -12.56 5.11
CA VAL A 163 -5.46 -11.34 4.60
C VAL A 163 -5.40 -11.35 3.08
N THR A 164 -6.53 -11.11 2.43
CA THR A 164 -6.60 -10.89 0.98
C THR A 164 -6.97 -9.44 0.71
N VAL A 165 -6.07 -8.72 0.05
CA VAL A 165 -6.31 -7.37 -0.47
C VAL A 165 -6.89 -7.48 -1.88
N LYS A 166 -8.05 -6.87 -2.10
CA LYS A 166 -8.79 -6.87 -3.35
C LYS A 166 -8.69 -5.50 -3.98
N TYR A 167 -7.86 -5.37 -5.01
CA TYR A 167 -7.74 -4.15 -5.81
C TYR A 167 -8.71 -4.25 -6.99
N ARG A 168 -9.61 -3.27 -7.12
CA ARG A 168 -10.58 -3.12 -8.22
C ARG A 168 -10.40 -1.77 -8.91
N LEU A 169 -9.15 -1.45 -9.24
CA LEU A 169 -8.72 -0.13 -9.68
C LEU A 169 -8.62 -0.01 -11.20
N LYS A 170 -8.78 -1.09 -11.97
CA LYS A 170 -8.55 -1.09 -13.43
C LYS A 170 -9.32 0.01 -14.14
N SER A 171 -10.60 0.15 -13.80
CA SER A 171 -11.51 1.11 -14.44
C SER A 171 -11.81 2.31 -13.54
N VAL A 172 -11.09 2.47 -12.42
CA VAL A 172 -11.26 3.61 -11.52
C VAL A 172 -10.47 4.80 -12.06
N GLU A 173 -11.18 5.88 -12.37
CA GLU A 173 -10.57 7.15 -12.76
C GLU A 173 -10.02 7.84 -11.50
N THR A 174 -8.71 7.73 -11.25
CA THR A 174 -8.07 8.29 -10.05
C THR A 174 -7.84 9.79 -10.15
N SER A 175 -7.75 10.29 -11.39
CA SER A 175 -7.62 11.68 -11.79
C SER A 175 -8.19 11.83 -13.20
N PRO A 176 -8.60 13.03 -13.66
CA PRO A 176 -9.19 13.19 -15.00
C PRO A 176 -8.33 12.56 -16.11
N GLY A 177 -8.86 11.52 -16.77
CA GLY A 177 -8.18 10.77 -17.83
C GLY A 177 -7.13 9.74 -17.37
N VAL A 178 -6.92 9.57 -16.06
CA VAL A 178 -5.96 8.63 -15.46
C VAL A 178 -6.71 7.52 -14.75
N TYR A 179 -6.36 6.28 -15.07
CA TYR A 179 -7.01 5.09 -14.52
C TYR A 179 -6.01 4.22 -13.76
N GLY A 180 -6.51 3.45 -12.78
CA GLY A 180 -5.66 2.64 -11.92
C GLY A 180 -5.09 1.37 -12.57
N GLU A 181 -5.57 0.94 -13.74
CA GLU A 181 -5.04 -0.17 -14.56
C GLU A 181 -4.96 -1.58 -13.91
N VAL A 182 -5.27 -1.71 -12.62
CA VAL A 182 -5.04 -2.93 -11.83
C VAL A 182 -6.34 -3.46 -11.26
N ASP A 183 -6.71 -4.68 -11.67
CA ASP A 183 -7.59 -5.55 -10.89
C ASP A 183 -6.75 -6.76 -10.46
N LYS A 184 -6.59 -6.95 -9.15
CA LYS A 184 -5.88 -8.11 -8.60
C LYS A 184 -6.38 -8.45 -7.20
N ASP A 185 -6.38 -9.74 -6.88
CA ASP A 185 -6.47 -10.21 -5.49
C ASP A 185 -5.06 -10.61 -5.08
N GLN A 186 -4.61 -10.09 -3.94
CA GLN A 186 -3.29 -10.39 -3.42
C GLN A 186 -3.41 -10.81 -1.97
N THR A 187 -2.85 -11.97 -1.65
CA THR A 187 -2.95 -12.55 -0.32
C THR A 187 -1.62 -12.46 0.39
N PHE A 188 -1.65 -12.17 1.69
CA PHE A 188 -0.51 -12.38 2.58
C PHE A 188 -0.93 -13.08 3.87
N THR A 189 0.05 -13.64 4.56
CA THR A 189 -0.12 -14.24 5.89
C THR A 189 0.53 -13.35 6.93
N VAL A 190 -0.15 -13.16 8.06
CA VAL A 190 0.43 -12.53 9.25
C VAL A 190 1.12 -13.62 10.05
N GLY A 191 2.41 -13.45 10.28
CA GLY A 191 3.25 -14.40 11.01
C GLY A 191 3.04 -14.36 12.52
N ARG A 192 4.11 -14.63 13.26
CA ARG A 192 4.16 -14.48 14.72
C ARG A 192 4.18 -12.99 15.11
N SER A 193 3.72 -12.67 16.32
CA SER A 193 4.04 -11.37 16.91
C SER A 193 5.51 -11.33 17.33
N ARG A 194 6.24 -10.31 16.86
CA ARG A 194 7.58 -9.96 17.34
C ARG A 194 7.66 -8.43 17.47
N ILE A 195 7.77 -7.96 18.71
CA ILE A 195 7.81 -6.54 19.06
C ILE A 195 9.10 -6.28 19.83
N SER A 196 9.92 -5.37 19.31
CA SER A 196 11.21 -5.01 19.90
C SER A 196 11.15 -3.59 20.44
N THR A 197 11.28 -3.42 21.76
CA THR A 197 11.29 -2.11 22.41
C THR A 197 12.71 -1.71 22.78
N ALA A 198 13.30 -0.80 22.02
CA ALA A 198 14.61 -0.22 22.26
C ALA A 198 14.50 1.01 23.18
N ASP A 199 15.13 0.95 24.35
CA ASP A 199 15.24 2.09 25.25
C ASP A 199 16.64 2.69 25.13
N ALA A 200 16.74 3.89 24.53
CA ALA A 200 18.03 4.54 24.30
C ALA A 200 18.70 5.04 25.59
N SER A 201 17.93 5.25 26.67
CA SER A 201 18.47 5.68 27.97
C SER A 201 19.19 4.52 28.67
N SER A 202 18.52 3.36 28.77
CA SER A 202 19.09 2.14 29.37
C SER A 202 20.01 1.37 28.41
N LYS A 203 19.90 1.63 27.11
CA LYS A 203 20.69 1.03 26.01
C LYS A 203 20.43 -0.47 25.91
N GLN A 204 19.21 -0.85 26.22
CA GLN A 204 18.71 -2.21 26.13
C GLN A 204 17.51 -2.24 25.19
N MET A 205 17.39 -3.33 24.45
CA MET A 205 16.21 -3.66 23.67
C MET A 205 15.56 -4.91 24.26
N VAL A 206 14.28 -4.81 24.61
CA VAL A 206 13.48 -5.96 25.02
C VAL A 206 12.72 -6.47 23.81
N VAL A 207 12.95 -7.72 23.43
CA VAL A 207 12.27 -8.40 22.34
C VAL A 207 11.22 -9.34 22.92
N GLN A 208 9.97 -9.11 22.55
CA GLN A 208 8.83 -9.92 22.92
C GLN A 208 8.35 -10.68 21.69
N GLU A 209 8.33 -12.01 21.77
CA GLU A 209 7.89 -12.88 20.70
C GLU A 209 6.91 -13.92 21.25
N ASP A 210 5.78 -14.14 20.55
CA ASP A 210 4.74 -15.05 21.02
C ASP A 210 5.29 -16.46 21.31
N GLY A 211 5.00 -16.96 22.51
CA GLY A 211 5.42 -18.29 22.96
C GLY A 211 6.89 -18.40 23.37
N LYS A 212 7.63 -17.27 23.48
CA LYS A 212 9.01 -17.24 23.98
C LYS A 212 9.16 -16.32 25.19
N PRO A 213 10.13 -16.60 26.09
CA PRO A 213 10.52 -15.65 27.12
C PRO A 213 11.06 -14.35 26.50
N ASP A 214 10.84 -13.23 27.19
CA ASP A 214 11.41 -11.93 26.81
C ASP A 214 12.94 -12.01 26.71
N GLU A 215 13.48 -11.52 25.60
CA GLU A 215 14.92 -11.45 25.37
C GLU A 215 15.39 -10.02 25.54
N THR A 216 16.45 -9.80 26.34
CA THR A 216 17.08 -8.48 26.48
C THR A 216 18.39 -8.46 25.70
N VAL A 217 18.48 -7.56 24.72
CA VAL A 217 19.63 -7.41 23.83
C VAL A 217 20.29 -6.04 24.09
N PRO A 218 21.59 -6.00 24.43
CA PRO A 218 22.34 -4.74 24.53
C PRO A 218 22.42 -4.04 23.18
N ILE A 219 22.12 -2.75 23.16
CA ILE A 219 22.13 -1.93 21.94
C ILE A 219 23.07 -0.73 22.07
N SER A 220 23.35 -0.10 20.93
CA SER A 220 23.87 1.27 20.88
C SER A 220 23.01 2.09 19.93
N ALA A 221 22.30 3.08 20.47
CA ALA A 221 21.47 3.99 19.68
C ALA A 221 22.27 5.20 19.17
N GLY A 222 21.56 6.17 18.61
CA GLY A 222 22.07 7.44 18.11
C GLY A 222 22.75 8.28 19.18
N ALA A 223 23.93 8.83 18.85
CA ALA A 223 24.62 9.77 19.71
C ALA A 223 23.74 10.99 20.02
N SER A 224 23.95 11.64 21.16
CA SER A 224 23.16 12.81 21.55
C SER A 224 23.60 14.13 20.89
N SER A 225 24.72 14.11 20.19
CA SER A 225 25.29 15.26 19.50
C SER A 225 26.16 14.81 18.33
N PRO A 226 26.08 15.47 17.16
CA PRO A 226 25.08 16.48 16.80
C PRO A 226 23.65 15.92 16.77
N ALA A 227 22.65 16.80 16.82
CA ALA A 227 21.23 16.41 16.95
C ALA A 227 20.73 15.54 15.79
N SER A 228 21.35 15.65 14.62
CA SER A 228 21.10 14.82 13.44
C SER A 228 21.44 13.33 13.63
N GLN A 229 22.22 12.99 14.67
CA GLN A 229 22.57 11.60 15.01
C GLN A 229 21.59 10.98 16.00
N ASN A 230 20.64 11.75 16.52
CA ASN A 230 19.70 11.25 17.51
C ASN A 230 18.76 10.22 16.86
N THR A 231 18.59 9.04 17.48
CA THR A 231 17.59 8.08 17.02
C THR A 231 16.18 8.65 17.22
N PHE A 232 15.29 8.49 16.24
CA PHE A 232 13.88 8.87 16.41
C PHE A 232 13.22 8.06 17.53
N ASN A 233 12.32 8.70 18.28
CA ASN A 233 11.39 8.00 19.17
C ASN A 233 10.15 7.54 18.38
N GLY A 234 9.46 6.52 18.87
CA GLY A 234 8.20 6.02 18.30
C GLY A 234 8.32 4.64 17.68
N THR A 235 7.21 4.19 17.09
CA THR A 235 7.05 2.86 16.50
C THR A 235 7.39 2.90 15.02
N MET A 236 8.34 2.07 14.62
CA MET A 236 8.68 1.81 13.22
C MET A 236 8.43 0.34 12.91
N VAL A 237 8.29 0.02 11.63
CA VAL A 237 8.05 -1.34 11.17
C VAL A 237 9.17 -1.72 10.20
N VAL A 238 9.69 -2.94 10.33
CA VAL A 238 10.72 -3.46 9.42
C VAL A 238 10.18 -3.45 8.00
N MET A 239 10.78 -2.63 7.13
CA MET A 239 10.40 -2.46 5.73
C MET A 239 11.13 -3.40 4.80
N ALA A 240 12.40 -3.67 5.10
CA ALA A 240 13.25 -4.51 4.27
C ALA A 240 14.29 -5.24 5.11
N LYS A 241 14.66 -6.41 4.61
CA LYS A 241 15.71 -7.27 5.17
C LYS A 241 16.84 -7.32 4.13
N GLU A 242 17.82 -6.44 4.26
CA GLU A 242 18.75 -6.08 3.16
C GLU A 242 20.05 -6.89 3.17
N GLY A 243 20.28 -7.75 4.17
CA GLY A 243 21.55 -8.45 4.34
C GLY A 243 22.64 -7.46 4.69
N THR A 244 23.34 -6.98 3.68
CA THR A 244 24.30 -5.87 3.81
C THR A 244 23.74 -4.63 3.14
N ALA A 245 23.62 -3.55 3.90
CA ALA A 245 23.18 -2.25 3.38
C ALA A 245 24.37 -1.30 3.26
N VAL A 246 24.41 -0.54 2.16
CA VAL A 246 25.29 0.62 2.05
C VAL A 246 24.58 1.81 2.69
N MET A 247 24.98 2.15 3.91
CA MET A 247 24.47 3.29 4.64
C MET A 247 25.25 4.54 4.26
N ASP A 248 24.56 5.49 3.65
CA ASP A 248 25.12 6.72 3.09
C ASP A 248 24.48 7.94 3.75
N SER A 249 25.31 8.82 4.31
CA SER A 249 24.86 10.04 5.02
C SER A 249 24.02 10.97 4.13
N SER A 250 24.15 10.90 2.80
CA SER A 250 23.31 11.68 1.87
C SER A 250 21.83 11.30 1.91
N THR A 251 21.50 10.10 2.42
CA THR A 251 20.12 9.64 2.57
C THR A 251 19.50 10.02 3.92
N VAL A 252 20.31 10.54 4.85
CA VAL A 252 19.88 10.95 6.17
C VAL A 252 19.45 12.42 6.13
N ALA A 253 18.20 12.67 6.48
CA ALA A 253 17.67 14.03 6.54
C ALA A 253 18.45 14.87 7.57
N ASN A 254 18.90 16.06 7.15
CA ASN A 254 19.62 17.01 8.00
C ASN A 254 20.92 16.46 8.63
N HIS A 255 21.65 15.57 7.95
CA HIS A 255 22.94 15.06 8.45
C HIS A 255 23.91 16.18 8.81
N GLU A 256 24.54 16.08 9.99
CA GLU A 256 25.59 16.99 10.43
C GLU A 256 26.87 16.20 10.73
N GLY A 257 28.01 16.79 10.37
CA GLY A 257 29.34 16.19 10.53
C GLY A 257 29.92 15.67 9.22
N ALA A 258 30.95 14.83 9.32
CA ALA A 258 31.61 14.26 8.15
C ALA A 258 30.65 13.35 7.38
N ALA A 259 30.68 13.42 6.04
CA ALA A 259 29.97 12.47 5.21
C ALA A 259 30.51 11.06 5.45
N TYR A 260 29.62 10.06 5.42
CA TYR A 260 29.98 8.66 5.53
C TYR A 260 29.26 7.84 4.46
N ARG A 261 29.93 6.77 4.03
CA ARG A 261 29.36 5.71 3.21
C ARG A 261 29.98 4.42 3.69
N VAL A 262 29.18 3.59 4.36
CA VAL A 262 29.65 2.40 5.07
C VAL A 262 28.77 1.21 4.76
N GLU A 263 29.38 0.04 4.61
CA GLU A 263 28.65 -1.22 4.49
C GLU A 263 28.37 -1.75 5.90
N MET A 264 27.10 -2.08 6.16
CA MET A 264 26.67 -2.58 7.46
C MET A 264 25.93 -3.90 7.28
N PRO A 265 26.35 -4.98 7.96
CA PRO A 265 25.72 -6.29 7.88
C PRO A 265 24.40 -6.33 8.66
N HIS A 266 23.64 -7.40 8.44
CA HIS A 266 22.41 -7.70 9.17
C HIS A 266 21.41 -6.54 9.19
N ALA A 267 21.31 -5.81 8.08
CA ALA A 267 20.56 -4.57 7.99
C ALA A 267 19.06 -4.82 7.84
N LEU A 268 18.29 -4.36 8.83
CA LEU A 268 16.84 -4.26 8.82
C LEU A 268 16.45 -2.80 8.67
N ARG A 269 15.87 -2.43 7.53
CA ARG A 269 15.44 -1.05 7.27
C ARG A 269 14.16 -0.75 8.02
N LEU A 270 14.14 0.33 8.78
CA LEU A 270 12.96 0.80 9.52
C LEU A 270 12.31 2.02 8.87
N THR A 271 13.11 2.88 8.24
CA THR A 271 12.63 4.09 7.56
C THR A 271 13.32 4.30 6.22
N PRO A 272 12.65 4.94 5.23
CA PRO A 272 13.28 5.34 3.99
C PRO A 272 14.38 6.38 4.21
N THR A 273 14.30 7.22 5.26
CA THR A 273 15.30 8.25 5.60
C THR A 273 16.52 7.72 6.36
N GLY A 274 16.73 6.40 6.41
CA GLY A 274 18.01 5.82 6.84
C GLY A 274 18.09 5.32 8.28
N THR A 275 16.97 5.05 8.96
CA THR A 275 17.00 4.35 10.26
C THR A 275 16.99 2.85 10.06
N TYR A 276 17.94 2.15 10.69
CA TYR A 276 18.08 0.69 10.64
C TYR A 276 18.27 0.08 12.03
N VAL A 277 17.94 -1.21 12.15
CA VAL A 277 18.62 -2.11 13.09
C VAL A 277 19.70 -2.84 12.29
N HIS A 278 20.94 -2.89 12.76
CA HIS A 278 22.01 -3.58 12.03
C HIS A 278 23.12 -4.10 12.94
N GLY A 279 23.90 -5.04 12.41
CA GLY A 279 25.13 -5.50 13.04
C GLY A 279 26.24 -4.45 12.93
N LYS A 280 27.07 -4.32 13.98
CA LYS A 280 28.19 -3.39 14.01
C LYS A 280 29.41 -4.03 14.66
N ASN A 281 30.51 -4.07 13.92
CA ASN A 281 31.83 -4.46 14.40
C ASN A 281 32.55 -3.29 15.09
N VAL A 282 32.23 -3.07 16.36
CA VAL A 282 32.98 -2.20 17.29
C VAL A 282 33.19 -2.91 18.62
N ALA A 283 33.96 -2.30 19.53
CA ALA A 283 34.18 -2.85 20.87
C ALA A 283 32.87 -3.24 21.55
N GLN A 284 32.77 -4.49 21.99
CA GLN A 284 31.56 -5.04 22.62
C GLN A 284 31.11 -4.21 23.85
N SER A 285 32.05 -3.56 24.53
CA SER A 285 31.80 -2.69 25.68
C SER A 285 30.94 -1.47 25.38
N ILE A 286 30.72 -1.11 24.12
CA ILE A 286 29.85 0.00 23.72
C ILE A 286 28.37 -0.37 23.93
N PHE A 287 27.99 -1.61 23.61
CA PHE A 287 26.60 -2.05 23.64
C PHE A 287 26.11 -2.18 25.10
N GLY A 288 24.94 -1.62 25.38
CA GLY A 288 24.43 -1.50 26.76
C GLY A 288 25.08 -0.39 27.59
N ARG A 289 25.99 0.43 27.02
CA ARG A 289 26.72 1.46 27.77
C ARG A 289 26.80 2.83 27.10
N GLN A 290 26.95 2.89 25.77
CA GLN A 290 27.08 4.15 25.04
C GLN A 290 26.21 4.16 23.78
N ASN A 291 25.68 5.34 23.44
CA ASN A 291 25.01 5.60 22.16
C ASN A 291 25.99 6.34 21.25
N VAL A 292 26.37 5.72 20.14
CA VAL A 292 27.43 6.21 19.25
C VAL A 292 27.09 6.09 17.76
N SER A 293 25.84 5.76 17.42
CA SER A 293 25.43 5.65 16.01
C SER A 293 24.98 7.01 15.45
N HIS A 294 24.77 7.06 14.13
CA HIS A 294 24.17 8.19 13.43
C HIS A 294 22.64 8.05 13.30
N GLY A 295 21.98 7.50 14.33
CA GLY A 295 20.52 7.33 14.39
C GLY A 295 20.05 5.89 14.32
N CYS A 296 20.86 4.95 13.84
CA CYS A 296 20.55 3.52 13.83
C CYS A 296 20.54 2.88 15.23
N ILE A 297 19.92 1.71 15.35
CA ILE A 297 20.04 0.82 16.50
C ILE A 297 21.08 -0.25 16.17
N GLY A 298 22.28 -0.09 16.72
CA GLY A 298 23.38 -1.03 16.51
C GLY A 298 23.30 -2.23 17.46
N LEU A 299 23.58 -3.41 16.90
CA LEU A 299 23.76 -4.67 17.62
C LEU A 299 25.19 -5.17 17.46
N TYR A 300 25.71 -5.85 18.48
CA TYR A 300 27.07 -6.39 18.41
C TYR A 300 27.17 -7.49 17.34
N ASP A 301 28.15 -7.36 16.44
CA ASP A 301 28.37 -8.32 15.35
C ASP A 301 29.83 -8.78 15.17
N GLY A 302 30.69 -8.39 16.13
CA GLY A 302 32.05 -8.88 16.28
C GLY A 302 33.00 -8.62 15.09
N PRO A 303 34.28 -9.02 15.22
CA PRO A 303 35.26 -8.87 14.15
C PRO A 303 34.90 -9.71 12.92
N GLY A 304 34.85 -9.07 11.75
CA GLY A 304 34.61 -9.71 10.46
C GLY A 304 33.25 -9.46 9.84
N ASP A 305 32.28 -8.93 10.63
CA ASP A 305 30.90 -8.61 10.22
C ASP A 305 30.09 -9.81 9.66
N GLY A 306 28.77 -9.84 9.84
CA GLY A 306 27.92 -10.85 9.18
C GLY A 306 27.92 -12.24 9.82
N ARG A 307 28.28 -12.36 11.11
CA ARG A 307 28.19 -13.63 11.85
C ARG A 307 26.78 -13.88 12.40
N SER A 308 26.12 -14.94 11.92
CA SER A 308 24.75 -15.32 12.33
C SER A 308 24.62 -15.70 13.81
N ASP A 309 25.72 -16.10 14.48
CA ASP A 309 25.69 -16.56 15.87
C ASP A 309 25.88 -15.44 16.91
N LEU A 310 26.14 -14.21 16.46
CA LEU A 310 26.25 -13.02 17.30
C LEU A 310 24.91 -12.29 17.42
N PRO A 311 24.74 -11.36 18.40
CA PRO A 311 23.47 -10.67 18.62
C PRO A 311 22.86 -10.03 17.37
N GLY A 312 23.68 -9.38 16.52
CA GLY A 312 23.23 -8.80 15.26
C GLY A 312 22.65 -9.85 14.30
N GLY A 313 23.39 -10.92 14.05
CA GLY A 313 22.96 -12.02 13.20
C GLY A 313 21.73 -12.76 13.70
N LYS A 314 21.69 -13.09 14.99
CA LYS A 314 20.51 -13.75 15.61
C LYS A 314 19.26 -12.90 15.50
N PHE A 315 19.38 -11.60 15.76
CA PHE A 315 18.24 -10.70 15.65
C PHE A 315 17.75 -10.59 14.20
N TYR A 316 18.67 -10.44 13.25
CA TYR A 316 18.36 -10.38 11.83
C TYR A 316 17.71 -11.67 11.33
N ASP A 317 18.27 -12.83 11.63
CA ASP A 317 17.71 -14.13 11.22
C ASP A 317 16.31 -14.35 11.77
N ALA A 318 16.07 -13.92 13.01
CA ALA A 318 14.78 -13.98 13.67
C ALA A 318 13.81 -12.83 13.32
N ALA A 319 14.18 -11.89 12.45
CA ALA A 319 13.29 -10.80 12.02
C ALA A 319 12.67 -11.06 10.64
N MET A 320 11.49 -10.48 10.42
CA MET A 320 10.82 -10.40 9.12
C MET A 320 10.28 -9.00 8.83
N VAL A 321 10.00 -8.71 7.56
CA VAL A 321 9.28 -7.50 7.15
C VAL A 321 7.91 -7.48 7.84
N GLY A 322 7.51 -6.33 8.39
CA GLY A 322 6.29 -6.19 9.19
C GLY A 322 6.49 -6.37 10.70
N ASP A 323 7.67 -6.81 11.17
CA ASP A 323 7.97 -6.82 12.61
C ASP A 323 8.10 -5.40 13.16
N VAL A 324 7.78 -5.24 14.44
CA VAL A 324 7.69 -3.93 15.08
C VAL A 324 8.96 -3.60 15.86
N VAL A 325 9.46 -2.38 15.68
CA VAL A 325 10.55 -1.80 16.49
C VAL A 325 10.10 -0.46 17.05
N THR A 326 9.92 -0.38 18.37
CA THR A 326 9.58 0.86 19.07
C THR A 326 10.80 1.40 19.80
N VAL A 327 11.14 2.66 19.57
CA VAL A 327 12.20 3.36 20.29
C VAL A 327 11.59 4.30 21.33
N LYS A 328 12.13 4.28 22.55
CA LYS A 328 11.77 5.22 23.62
C LYS A 328 13.02 5.83 24.27
N ASN A 329 12.80 6.96 24.94
CA ASN A 329 13.80 7.65 25.76
C ASN A 329 15.08 8.02 24.99
N SER A 330 14.98 8.21 23.66
CA SER A 330 16.02 8.87 22.87
C SER A 330 15.91 10.39 23.06
N VAL A 331 17.03 11.09 22.91
CA VAL A 331 17.04 12.56 22.85
C VAL A 331 16.54 13.11 21.51
N GLY A 332 16.23 12.24 20.54
CA GLY A 332 15.64 12.61 19.25
C GLY A 332 14.14 12.92 19.31
N GLY A 333 13.63 13.57 18.27
CA GLY A 333 12.20 13.80 18.10
C GLY A 333 11.42 12.51 17.76
N PRO A 334 10.07 12.56 17.72
CA PRO A 334 9.28 11.46 17.22
C PRO A 334 9.54 11.21 15.72
N VAL A 335 9.48 9.96 15.29
CA VAL A 335 9.48 9.61 13.86
C VAL A 335 8.23 10.19 13.21
N ALA A 336 8.39 10.80 12.03
CA ALA A 336 7.26 11.28 11.27
C ALA A 336 6.39 10.09 10.81
N PRO A 337 5.05 10.14 10.96
CA PRO A 337 4.21 8.99 10.62
C PRO A 337 4.26 8.54 9.16
N ASP A 338 4.56 9.45 8.23
CA ASP A 338 4.73 9.19 6.80
C ASP A 338 6.12 8.62 6.45
N ASN A 339 7.06 8.61 7.41
CA ASN A 339 8.40 8.09 7.22
C ASN A 339 8.40 6.56 7.22
N GLY A 340 8.21 5.97 6.04
CA GLY A 340 8.06 4.52 5.89
C GLY A 340 6.76 4.03 6.53
N MET A 341 6.77 2.83 7.10
CA MET A 341 5.60 2.23 7.77
C MET A 341 5.44 2.69 9.23
N SER A 342 5.56 4.00 9.47
CA SER A 342 5.49 4.62 10.82
C SER A 342 4.08 5.11 11.18
N GLY A 343 3.05 4.69 10.43
CA GLY A 343 1.66 5.09 10.64
C GLY A 343 1.04 4.70 12.00
N TRP A 344 1.68 3.78 12.73
CA TRP A 344 1.31 3.39 14.09
C TRP A 344 1.52 4.49 15.14
N ASN A 345 2.20 5.58 14.78
CA ASN A 345 2.35 6.77 15.64
C ASN A 345 1.18 7.75 15.51
N ILE A 346 0.17 7.45 14.69
CA ILE A 346 -1.07 8.21 14.59
C ILE A 346 -2.15 7.52 15.41
N GLU A 347 -2.76 8.27 16.33
CA GLU A 347 -3.97 7.85 17.05
C GLU A 347 -5.06 7.41 16.07
N TRP A 348 -5.73 6.29 16.35
CA TRP A 348 -6.72 5.70 15.42
C TRP A 348 -7.86 6.65 15.01
N SER A 349 -8.22 7.61 15.86
CA SER A 349 -9.22 8.63 15.54
C SER A 349 -8.78 9.64 14.48
N LYS A 350 -7.47 9.77 14.26
CA LYS A 350 -6.84 10.63 13.25
C LYS A 350 -6.32 9.84 12.04
N TRP A 351 -6.31 8.51 12.15
CA TRP A 351 -6.01 7.62 11.04
C TRP A 351 -7.18 7.65 10.04
#